data_AF-A0A4Q7MS25-F1
#
_entry.id   AF-A0A4Q7MS25-F1
#
_cell.length_a   1.000
_cell.length_b   1.000
_cell.length_c   1.000
_cell.angle_alpha   90.00
_cell.angle_beta   90.00
_cell.angle_gamma   90.00
#
_symmetry.space_group_name_H-M   'P 1'
#
loop_
_entity.id
_entity.type
_entity.pdbx_description
1 polymer ?
#
loop_
_entity_poly.entity_id
_entity_poly.type
_entity_poly.pdbx_seq_one_letter_code
_entity_poly.pdbx_strand_id
1 'polypeptide(L)'
;MNDLSLIQAMSTARLQELLQDMGYRVTHSEQNGQAQLLSAAQGIGFSVRPGNQAPAVGEFVDYTFACVLRVQGELPDTLVGRWNGSKRFARLSTQGDFLVMEMDVVVAGGVSGNHVRAMIELWDRLLQEFVLFLRQFAMMQADAAKADSDPEAAIAATPAEAAAAGTAA
;
A
#
# COMPACT_ATOMS: atom_id res chain seq x y z
N MET A 1 0.72 -11.51 -35.93
CA MET A 1 -0.75 -11.51 -36.02
C MET A 1 -1.24 -11.55 -34.57
N ASN A 2 -1.34 -10.38 -33.92
CA ASN A 2 -1.78 -10.30 -32.52
C ASN A 2 -3.29 -10.36 -32.53
N ASP A 3 -3.85 -11.52 -32.20
CA ASP A 3 -5.28 -11.62 -31.95
C ASP A 3 -5.60 -10.71 -30.76
N LEU A 4 -6.27 -9.58 -31.04
CA LEU A 4 -6.72 -8.60 -30.05
C LEU A 4 -7.94 -9.15 -29.32
N SER A 5 -7.80 -10.33 -28.70
CA SER A 5 -8.86 -10.88 -27.85
C SER A 5 -8.98 -10.00 -26.60
N LEU A 6 -10.07 -9.25 -26.54
CA LEU A 6 -10.39 -8.41 -25.40
C LEU A 6 -10.90 -9.29 -24.25
N ILE A 7 -10.33 -9.06 -23.09
CA ILE A 7 -10.73 -9.64 -21.81
C ILE A 7 -11.82 -8.75 -21.25
N GLN A 8 -13.06 -9.26 -21.22
CA GLN A 8 -14.21 -8.55 -20.65
C GLN A 8 -14.58 -9.05 -19.25
N ALA A 9 -14.14 -10.26 -18.93
CA ALA A 9 -14.28 -10.90 -17.64
C ALA A 9 -13.06 -11.79 -17.38
N MET A 10 -12.83 -12.10 -16.11
CA MET A 10 -11.68 -12.84 -15.62
C MET A 10 -12.14 -13.96 -14.69
N SER A 11 -11.46 -15.10 -14.73
CA SER A 11 -11.64 -16.17 -13.74
C SER A 11 -10.41 -16.24 -12.84
N THR A 12 -10.55 -16.83 -11.65
CA THR A 12 -9.42 -17.04 -10.73
C THR A 12 -8.34 -17.91 -11.36
N ALA A 13 -8.73 -18.92 -12.15
CA ALA A 13 -7.81 -19.79 -12.87
C ALA A 13 -6.99 -19.02 -13.91
N ARG A 14 -7.63 -18.20 -14.74
CA ARG A 14 -6.92 -17.38 -15.74
C ARG A 14 -5.99 -16.36 -15.09
N LEU A 15 -6.42 -15.74 -13.99
CA LEU A 15 -5.59 -14.79 -13.25
C LEU A 15 -4.38 -15.47 -12.60
N GLN A 16 -4.55 -16.69 -12.08
CA GLN A 16 -3.43 -17.51 -11.63
C GLN A 16 -2.44 -17.77 -12.76
N GLU A 17 -2.90 -18.22 -13.93
CA GLU A 17 -2.03 -18.50 -15.08
C GLU A 17 -1.21 -17.27 -15.46
N LEU A 18 -1.84 -16.09 -15.53
CA LEU A 18 -1.15 -14.83 -15.82
C LEU A 18 -0.11 -14.45 -14.77
N LEU A 19 -0.40 -14.67 -13.48
CA LEU A 19 0.58 -14.46 -12.40
C LEU A 19 1.74 -15.46 -12.51
N GLN A 20 1.46 -16.74 -12.76
CA GLN A 20 2.48 -17.78 -12.90
C GLN A 20 3.39 -17.55 -14.12
N ASP A 21 2.81 -17.11 -15.25
CA ASP A 21 3.54 -16.67 -16.45
C ASP A 21 4.52 -15.52 -16.16
N MET A 22 4.19 -14.69 -15.18
CA MET A 22 5.04 -13.57 -14.73
C MET A 22 6.03 -13.99 -13.63
N GLY A 23 6.08 -15.28 -13.28
CA GLY A 23 7.02 -15.85 -12.31
C GLY A 23 6.53 -15.86 -10.86
N TYR A 24 5.29 -15.49 -10.60
CA TYR A 24 4.73 -15.54 -9.24
C TYR A 24 4.43 -16.98 -8.83
N ARG A 25 4.71 -17.29 -7.56
CA ARG A 25 4.14 -18.47 -6.89
C ARG A 25 2.73 -18.12 -6.42
N VAL A 26 1.76 -18.98 -6.71
CA VAL A 26 0.36 -18.73 -6.39
C VAL A 26 -0.21 -19.92 -5.62
N THR A 27 -0.93 -19.62 -4.55
CA THR A 27 -1.66 -20.60 -3.73
C THR A 27 -3.13 -20.21 -3.70
N HIS A 28 -4.03 -21.18 -3.83
CA HIS A 28 -5.46 -20.95 -3.63
C HIS A 28 -5.82 -20.93 -2.16
N SER A 29 -6.70 -20.03 -1.79
CA SER A 29 -7.26 -19.92 -0.45
C SER A 29 -8.74 -19.57 -0.57
N GLU A 30 -9.53 -19.99 0.41
CA GLU A 30 -10.91 -19.56 0.56
C GLU A 30 -11.03 -18.87 1.91
N GLN A 31 -11.50 -17.62 1.92
CA GLN A 31 -11.69 -16.84 3.12
C GLN A 31 -13.12 -16.29 3.13
N ASN A 32 -13.87 -16.60 4.19
CA ASN A 32 -15.29 -16.21 4.32
C ASN A 32 -16.16 -16.63 3.11
N GLY A 33 -15.87 -17.78 2.51
CA GLY A 33 -16.60 -18.28 1.33
C GLY A 33 -16.21 -17.60 0.02
N GLN A 34 -15.16 -16.76 0.00
CA GLN A 34 -14.63 -16.16 -1.21
C GLN A 34 -13.28 -16.77 -1.57
N ALA A 35 -13.17 -17.30 -2.78
CA ALA A 35 -11.91 -17.77 -3.34
C ALA A 35 -10.96 -16.58 -3.56
N GLN A 36 -9.71 -16.73 -3.14
CA GLN A 36 -8.66 -15.75 -3.34
C GLN A 36 -7.34 -16.42 -3.69
N LEU A 37 -6.51 -15.70 -4.43
CA LEU A 37 -5.15 -16.12 -4.74
C LEU A 37 -4.20 -15.48 -3.72
N LEU A 38 -3.29 -16.26 -3.17
CA LEU A 38 -2.22 -15.78 -2.30
C LEU A 38 -0.91 -15.86 -3.06
N SER A 39 -0.11 -14.81 -2.97
CA SER A 39 1.22 -14.75 -3.56
C SER A 39 2.12 -13.85 -2.71
N ALA A 40 3.38 -13.72 -3.12
CA ALA A 40 4.32 -12.83 -2.49
C ALA A 40 5.23 -12.17 -3.53
N ALA A 41 5.54 -10.90 -3.30
CA ALA A 41 6.53 -10.14 -4.04
C ALA A 41 7.55 -9.59 -3.04
N GLN A 42 8.85 -9.72 -3.34
CA GLN A 42 9.91 -9.09 -2.53
C GLN A 42 9.88 -9.47 -1.03
N GLY A 43 9.39 -10.68 -0.71
CA GLY A 43 9.24 -11.17 0.66
C GLY A 43 7.95 -10.72 1.38
N ILE A 44 7.05 -10.03 0.68
CA ILE A 44 5.79 -9.52 1.23
C ILE A 44 4.62 -10.26 0.61
N GLY A 45 3.79 -10.84 1.47
CA GLY A 45 2.55 -11.51 1.07
C GLY A 45 1.50 -10.52 0.57
N PHE A 46 0.81 -10.90 -0.50
CA PHE A 46 -0.38 -10.23 -0.98
C PHE A 46 -1.44 -11.24 -1.40
N SER A 47 -2.68 -10.78 -1.43
CA SER A 47 -3.83 -11.54 -1.91
C SER A 47 -4.40 -10.88 -3.17
N VAL A 48 -5.04 -11.67 -4.01
CA VAL A 48 -5.84 -11.21 -5.14
C VAL A 48 -7.23 -11.78 -4.99
N ARG A 49 -8.20 -10.90 -4.80
CA ARG A 49 -9.59 -11.27 -4.53
C ARG A 49 -10.48 -10.89 -5.71
N PRO A 50 -11.34 -11.80 -6.19
CA PRO A 50 -12.42 -11.46 -7.11
C PRO A 50 -13.30 -10.36 -6.51
N GLY A 51 -13.70 -9.39 -7.33
CA GLY A 51 -14.68 -8.39 -6.96
C GLY A 51 -16.05 -8.72 -7.55
N ASN A 52 -16.56 -7.85 -8.42
CA ASN A 52 -17.91 -7.97 -8.96
C ASN A 52 -18.05 -9.15 -9.93
N GLN A 53 -19.10 -9.96 -9.74
CA GLN A 53 -19.38 -11.12 -10.60
C GLN A 53 -19.77 -10.70 -12.03
N ALA A 54 -19.27 -11.44 -13.01
CA ALA A 54 -19.70 -11.34 -14.40
C ALA A 54 -20.97 -12.19 -14.64
N PRO A 55 -21.63 -12.07 -15.81
CA PRO A 55 -22.80 -12.89 -16.14
C PRO A 55 -22.52 -14.40 -16.18
N ALA A 56 -21.27 -14.80 -16.48
CA ALA A 56 -20.85 -16.19 -16.45
C ALA A 56 -20.41 -16.59 -15.03
N VAL A 57 -20.89 -17.75 -14.58
CA VAL A 57 -20.58 -18.27 -13.24
C VAL A 57 -19.07 -18.51 -13.08
N GLY A 58 -18.50 -17.99 -12.00
CA GLY A 58 -17.08 -18.13 -11.70
C GLY A 58 -16.18 -17.09 -12.38
N GLU A 59 -16.76 -16.14 -13.10
CA GLU A 59 -16.06 -15.00 -13.68
C GLU A 59 -16.41 -13.69 -12.95
N PHE A 60 -15.50 -12.73 -13.04
CA PHE A 60 -15.61 -11.40 -12.43
C PHE A 60 -15.14 -10.32 -13.40
N VAL A 61 -15.69 -9.11 -13.26
CA VAL A 61 -15.38 -7.95 -14.10
C VAL A 61 -14.32 -7.04 -13.48
N ASP A 62 -13.96 -7.28 -12.23
CA ASP A 62 -12.88 -6.62 -11.51
C ASP A 62 -12.33 -7.50 -10.38
N TYR A 63 -11.15 -7.14 -9.90
CA TYR A 63 -10.47 -7.80 -8.79
C TYR A 63 -9.57 -6.83 -8.03
N THR A 64 -9.23 -7.17 -6.79
CA THR A 64 -8.44 -6.31 -5.91
C THR A 64 -7.17 -7.03 -5.48
N PHE A 65 -6.01 -6.40 -5.70
CA PHE A 65 -4.79 -6.75 -5.01
C PHE A 65 -4.81 -6.16 -3.61
N ALA A 66 -4.40 -6.93 -2.59
CA ALA A 66 -4.32 -6.44 -1.23
C ALA A 66 -3.07 -6.96 -0.52
N CYS A 67 -2.34 -6.06 0.13
CA CYS A 67 -1.27 -6.36 1.07
C CYS A 67 -1.72 -5.98 2.47
N VAL A 68 -1.64 -6.92 3.40
CA VAL A 68 -2.05 -6.74 4.79
C VAL A 68 -0.83 -6.88 5.68
N LEU A 69 -0.49 -5.82 6.41
CA LEU A 69 0.58 -5.82 7.39
C LEU A 69 -0.02 -5.68 8.79
N ARG A 70 0.47 -6.47 9.73
CA ARG A 70 0.13 -6.28 11.14
C ARG A 70 0.96 -5.14 11.71
N VAL A 71 0.28 -4.20 12.35
CA VAL A 71 0.87 -3.06 13.03
C VAL A 71 1.33 -3.51 14.41
N GLN A 72 2.54 -3.10 14.79
CA GLN A 72 3.08 -3.32 16.12
C GLN A 72 3.32 -1.95 16.77
N GLY A 73 2.53 -1.62 17.80
CA GLY A 73 2.52 -0.30 18.41
C GLY A 73 1.57 0.67 17.72
N GLU A 74 1.81 1.97 17.90
CA GLU A 74 0.95 3.02 17.36
C GLU A 74 1.44 3.52 16.00
N LEU A 75 0.50 3.66 15.06
CA LEU A 75 0.73 4.33 13.79
C LEU A 75 0.28 5.78 13.90
N PRO A 76 1.05 6.76 13.42
CA PRO A 76 0.59 8.13 13.36
C PRO A 76 -0.57 8.31 12.39
N ASP A 77 -1.53 9.14 12.80
CA ASP A 77 -2.74 9.45 12.04
C ASP A 77 -2.46 9.99 10.62
N THR A 78 -1.29 10.59 10.41
CA THR A 78 -0.92 11.19 9.12
C THR A 78 -0.42 10.19 8.07
N LEU A 79 -0.06 8.96 8.46
CA LEU A 79 0.58 7.99 7.56
C LEU A 79 -0.33 7.64 6.37
N VAL A 80 -1.59 7.32 6.65
CA VAL A 80 -2.58 6.96 5.63
C VAL A 80 -2.85 8.12 4.68
N GLY A 81 -3.06 9.32 5.22
CA GLY A 81 -3.30 10.53 4.42
C GLY A 81 -2.14 10.87 3.49
N ARG A 82 -0.89 10.75 3.98
CA ARG A 82 0.31 10.99 3.16
C ARG A 82 0.43 10.01 2.00
N TRP A 83 0.21 8.72 2.24
CA TRP A 83 0.23 7.72 1.17
C TRP A 83 -0.85 8.01 0.13
N ASN A 84 -2.11 8.13 0.56
CA ASN A 84 -3.27 8.31 -0.32
C ASN A 84 -3.20 9.63 -1.11
N GLY A 85 -2.60 10.69 -0.55
CA GLY A 85 -2.36 11.93 -1.27
C GLY A 85 -1.29 11.81 -2.36
N SER A 86 -0.36 10.86 -2.22
CA SER A 86 0.77 10.68 -3.16
C SER A 86 0.50 9.66 -4.27
N LYS A 87 -0.42 8.71 -4.06
CA LYS A 87 -0.69 7.60 -4.98
C LYS A 87 -2.07 7.71 -5.61
N ARG A 88 -2.14 7.38 -6.90
CA ARG A 88 -3.41 7.38 -7.67
C ARG A 88 -4.05 6.00 -7.76
N PHE A 89 -3.26 4.94 -7.68
CA PHE A 89 -3.69 3.58 -7.99
C PHE A 89 -3.70 2.65 -6.78
N ALA A 90 -3.16 3.06 -5.63
CA ALA A 90 -3.23 2.30 -4.39
C ALA A 90 -3.85 3.13 -3.28
N ARG A 91 -4.73 2.51 -2.51
CA ARG A 91 -5.32 3.08 -1.30
C ARG A 91 -4.78 2.35 -0.07
N LEU A 92 -4.46 3.11 0.95
CA LEU A 92 -4.05 2.61 2.26
C LEU A 92 -5.17 2.88 3.26
N SER A 93 -5.41 1.92 4.14
CA SER A 93 -6.41 2.01 5.21
C SER A 93 -5.95 1.25 6.44
N THR A 94 -6.47 1.63 7.61
CA THR A 94 -6.27 0.93 8.88
C THR A 94 -7.54 0.16 9.24
N GLN A 95 -7.40 -1.12 9.56
CA GLN A 95 -8.50 -2.01 9.95
C GLN A 95 -8.11 -2.73 11.24
N GLY A 96 -8.49 -2.17 12.39
CA GLY A 96 -7.97 -2.61 13.69
C GLY A 96 -6.44 -2.53 13.71
N ASP A 97 -5.77 -3.62 14.08
CA ASP A 97 -4.30 -3.72 14.14
C ASP A 97 -3.65 -4.00 12.77
N PHE A 98 -4.39 -3.84 11.67
CA PHE A 98 -3.89 -4.10 10.33
C PHE A 98 -3.81 -2.84 9.49
N LEU A 99 -2.71 -2.71 8.78
CA LEU A 99 -2.51 -1.73 7.73
C LEU A 99 -2.70 -2.45 6.38
N VAL A 100 -3.68 -1.99 5.61
CA VAL A 100 -4.12 -2.66 4.38
C VAL A 100 -3.91 -1.72 3.19
N MET A 101 -3.06 -2.14 2.25
CA MET A 101 -2.87 -1.48 0.97
C MET A 101 -3.59 -2.26 -0.12
N GLU A 102 -4.44 -1.58 -0.89
CA GLU A 102 -5.27 -2.18 -1.93
C GLU A 102 -5.13 -1.46 -3.27
N MET A 103 -5.23 -2.22 -4.35
CA MET A 103 -5.35 -1.71 -5.72
C MET A 103 -6.44 -2.49 -6.45
N ASP A 104 -7.44 -1.77 -6.93
CA ASP A 104 -8.53 -2.32 -7.73
C ASP A 104 -8.17 -2.32 -9.21
N VAL A 105 -8.53 -3.40 -9.91
CA VAL A 105 -8.34 -3.55 -11.36
C VAL A 105 -9.66 -3.94 -11.99
N VAL A 106 -10.11 -3.13 -12.95
CA VAL A 106 -11.34 -3.36 -13.72
C VAL A 106 -10.98 -3.88 -15.10
N VAL A 107 -11.59 -4.99 -15.51
CA VAL A 107 -11.50 -5.56 -16.86
C VAL A 107 -12.80 -5.38 -17.66
N ALA A 108 -13.86 -4.90 -17.01
CA ALA A 108 -15.12 -4.53 -17.66
C ALA A 108 -14.89 -3.60 -18.86
N GLY A 109 -15.61 -3.85 -19.97
CA GLY A 109 -15.50 -3.03 -21.19
C GLY A 109 -14.41 -3.48 -22.17
N GLY A 110 -13.64 -4.51 -21.84
CA GLY A 110 -12.69 -5.14 -22.76
C GLY A 110 -11.30 -4.54 -22.69
N VAL A 111 -10.38 -5.25 -22.04
CA VAL A 111 -8.96 -4.88 -21.95
C VAL A 111 -8.08 -5.91 -22.65
N SER A 112 -6.88 -5.54 -23.06
CA SER A 112 -5.93 -6.50 -23.62
C SER A 112 -5.25 -7.33 -22.53
N GLY A 113 -4.70 -8.50 -22.87
CA GLY A 113 -3.82 -9.23 -21.95
C GLY A 113 -2.62 -8.42 -21.46
N ASN A 114 -2.10 -7.52 -22.32
CA ASN A 114 -1.01 -6.61 -21.94
C ASN A 114 -1.42 -5.61 -20.87
N HIS A 115 -2.69 -5.17 -20.85
CA HIS A 115 -3.21 -4.33 -19.77
C HIS A 115 -3.15 -5.06 -18.43
N VAL A 116 -3.57 -6.32 -18.38
CA VAL A 116 -3.55 -7.12 -17.14
C VAL A 116 -2.11 -7.32 -16.65
N ARG A 117 -1.17 -7.64 -17.55
CA ARG A 117 0.27 -7.71 -17.19
C ARG A 117 0.79 -6.37 -16.66
N ALA A 118 0.44 -5.25 -17.31
CA ALA A 118 0.83 -3.92 -16.85
C ALA A 118 0.26 -3.58 -15.47
N MET A 119 -0.94 -4.05 -15.12
CA MET A 119 -1.51 -3.88 -13.78
C MET A 119 -0.76 -4.72 -12.74
N ILE A 120 -0.34 -5.94 -13.06
CA ILE A 120 0.50 -6.76 -12.17
C ILE A 120 1.87 -6.10 -11.96
N GLU A 121 2.50 -5.56 -13.02
CA GLU A 121 3.76 -4.82 -12.89
C GLU A 121 3.60 -3.54 -12.07
N LEU A 122 2.48 -2.83 -12.23
CA LEU A 122 2.16 -1.64 -11.43
C LEU A 122 2.02 -2.01 -9.94
N TRP A 123 1.36 -3.12 -9.64
CA TRP A 123 1.27 -3.65 -8.27
C TRP A 123 2.65 -3.89 -7.65
N ASP A 124 3.56 -4.53 -8.37
CA ASP A 124 4.92 -4.81 -7.88
C ASP A 124 5.69 -3.52 -7.55
N ARG A 125 5.60 -2.52 -8.43
CA ARG A 125 6.21 -1.19 -8.18
C ARG A 125 5.57 -0.50 -6.97
N LEU A 126 4.25 -0.54 -6.83
CA LEU A 126 3.53 0.03 -5.69
C LEU A 126 3.92 -0.65 -4.38
N LEU A 127 4.09 -1.98 -4.37
CA LEU A 127 4.61 -2.70 -3.20
C LEU A 127 6.02 -2.25 -2.82
N GLN A 128 6.92 -2.13 -3.79
CA GLN A 128 8.28 -1.64 -3.53
C GLN A 128 8.27 -0.23 -2.93
N GLU A 129 7.49 0.68 -3.54
CA GLU A 129 7.32 2.04 -3.06
C GLU A 129 6.70 2.09 -1.67
N PHE A 130 5.77 1.18 -1.36
CA PHE A 130 5.12 1.08 -0.07
C PHE A 130 6.12 0.70 1.03
N VAL A 131 6.98 -0.30 0.78
CA VAL A 131 8.03 -0.69 1.74
C VAL A 131 9.01 0.44 1.99
N LEU A 132 9.44 1.12 0.93
CA LEU A 132 10.36 2.27 1.05
C LEU A 132 9.70 3.41 1.83
N PHE A 133 8.43 3.70 1.56
CA PHE A 133 7.65 4.69 2.29
C PHE A 133 7.57 4.36 3.78
N LEU A 134 7.22 3.13 4.14
CA LEU A 134 7.14 2.70 5.55
C LEU A 134 8.51 2.80 6.25
N ARG A 135 9.60 2.41 5.57
CA ARG A 135 10.96 2.52 6.12
C ARG A 135 11.35 3.97 6.38
N GLN A 136 11.16 4.85 5.41
CA GLN A 136 11.45 6.27 5.55
C GLN A 136 10.61 6.89 6.67
N PHE A 137 9.34 6.51 6.74
CA PHE A 137 8.45 6.98 7.78
C PHE A 137 8.90 6.54 9.18
N ALA A 138 9.30 5.28 9.35
CA ALA A 138 9.86 4.78 10.61
C ALA A 138 11.16 5.51 11.00
N MET A 139 12.04 5.82 10.05
CA MET A 139 13.28 6.59 10.31
C MET A 139 12.96 8.01 10.79
N MET A 140 12.04 8.72 10.10
CA MET A 140 11.63 10.07 10.50
C MET A 140 11.05 10.11 11.93
N GLN A 141 10.27 9.09 12.32
CA GLN A 141 9.73 9.01 13.67
C GLN A 141 10.82 8.77 14.72
N ALA A 142 11.80 7.91 14.42
CA ALA A 142 12.92 7.66 15.32
C ALA A 142 13.79 8.91 15.53
N ASP A 143 13.99 9.71 14.48
CA ASP A 143 14.76 10.95 14.56
C ASP A 143 13.99 12.04 15.35
N ALA A 144 12.67 12.16 15.15
CA ALA A 144 11.83 13.06 15.94
C ALA A 144 11.84 12.70 17.43
N ALA A 145 11.77 11.41 17.77
CA ALA A 145 11.84 10.94 19.16
C ALA A 145 13.20 11.24 19.81
N LYS A 146 14.30 11.19 19.05
CA LYS A 146 15.64 11.56 19.55
C LYS A 146 15.77 13.06 19.80
N ALA A 147 15.26 13.90 18.89
CA ALA A 147 15.31 15.35 19.03
C ALA A 147 14.52 15.85 20.25
N ASP A 148 13.41 15.19 20.59
CA ASP A 148 12.60 15.51 21.78
C ASP A 148 13.25 15.03 23.10
N SER A 149 14.21 14.10 23.01
CA SER A 149 14.97 13.56 24.14
C SER A 149 16.29 14.28 24.45
N ASP A 150 16.64 15.33 23.69
CA ASP A 150 17.89 16.09 23.83
C ASP A 150 17.63 17.43 24.58
N PRO A 151 17.87 17.52 25.90
CA PRO A 151 17.63 18.74 26.68
C PRO A 151 18.60 19.90 26.37
N GLU A 152 19.62 19.69 25.53
CA GLU A 152 20.69 20.67 25.27
C GLU A 152 20.30 21.79 24.28
N ALA A 153 19.20 21.65 23.54
CA ALA A 153 18.70 22.71 22.66
C ALA A 153 17.90 23.81 23.41
N ALA A 154 17.41 23.54 24.63
CA ALA A 154 16.61 24.48 25.41
C ALA A 154 17.44 25.55 26.15
N ILE A 155 18.75 25.31 26.33
CA ILE A 155 19.66 26.20 27.08
C ILE A 155 20.35 27.26 26.22
N ALA A 156 20.26 27.18 24.88
CA ALA A 156 20.94 28.12 23.97
C ALA A 156 20.12 29.38 23.65
N ALA A 157 18.86 29.47 24.09
CA ALA A 157 18.00 30.64 23.89
C ALA A 157 17.87 31.47 25.18
N THR A 158 18.99 31.95 25.73
CA THR A 158 18.96 33.09 26.66
C THR A 158 19.80 34.22 26.08
N PRO A 159 19.19 35.32 25.60
CA PRO A 159 19.90 36.58 25.54
C PRO A 159 19.87 37.20 26.93
N ALA A 160 21.05 37.23 27.54
CA ALA A 160 21.37 38.14 28.62
C ALA A 160 21.45 39.57 28.05
N GLU A 161 20.59 40.49 28.51
CA GLU A 161 20.96 41.91 28.71
C GLU A 161 19.80 42.70 29.34
N ALA A 162 19.98 43.14 30.59
CA ALA A 162 19.71 44.52 31.03
C ALA A 162 19.97 44.63 32.55
N ALA A 163 21.24 44.80 32.90
CA ALA A 163 21.63 45.35 34.19
C ALA A 163 21.61 46.89 34.12
N ALA A 164 20.96 47.50 35.11
CA ALA A 164 21.28 48.78 35.77
C ALA A 164 21.15 50.14 35.04
N ALA A 165 20.17 50.95 35.47
CA ALA A 165 20.23 52.41 35.81
C ALA A 165 18.78 52.96 35.89
N GLY A 166 18.28 53.77 36.84
CA GLY A 166 18.75 54.47 38.03
C GLY A 166 17.51 54.99 38.81
N THR A 167 17.54 55.02 40.15
CA THR A 167 17.66 56.22 41.03
C THR A 167 16.34 56.93 41.41
N ALA A 168 16.06 56.90 42.72
CA ALA A 168 15.35 57.83 43.62
C ALA A 168 14.34 58.87 43.09
N ALA A 169 13.12 58.85 43.67
CA ALA A 169 12.56 59.92 44.52
C ALA A 169 11.37 59.37 45.32
#